data_AF-C3YT42-F1
#
_entry.id   AF-C3YT42-F1
#
_cell.length_a   1.000
_cell.length_b   1.000
_cell.length_c   1.000
_cell.angle_alpha   90.00
_cell.angle_beta   90.00
_cell.angle_gamma   90.00
#
_symmetry.space_group_name_H-M   'P 1'
#
loop_
_entity.id
_entity.type
_entity.pdbx_description
1 polymer ?
#
loop_
_entity_poly.entity_id
_entity_poly.type
_entity_poly.pdbx_seq_one_letter_code
_entity_poly.pdbx_strand_id
1 'polypeptide(L)'
;PKNNPSDLPQKVNRSLACQVSSQPGETLQADKWPSKLMMQPIPQQLLVPLGPLFRNSRTVGFHFSNNDQDALRALYRVMEGGFVSI
;
A
#
# COMPACT_ATOMS: atom_id res chain seq x y z
N PRO A 1 -18.52 26.22 20.83
CA PRO A 1 -17.36 25.67 20.08
C PRO A 1 -17.64 25.69 18.57
N LYS A 2 -16.99 26.62 17.85
CA LYS A 2 -17.23 26.89 16.43
C LYS A 2 -16.45 25.85 15.61
N ASN A 3 -17.17 24.97 14.91
CA ASN A 3 -16.58 23.90 14.10
C ASN A 3 -15.99 24.55 12.83
N ASN A 4 -14.69 24.83 12.81
CA ASN A 4 -14.02 25.37 11.64
C ASN A 4 -13.89 24.27 10.56
N PRO A 5 -14.33 24.50 9.31
CA PRO A 5 -14.22 23.51 8.22
C PRO A 5 -12.79 23.34 7.67
N SER A 6 -11.78 23.86 8.38
CA SER A 6 -10.37 23.83 7.97
C SER A 6 -9.63 22.57 8.43
N ASP A 7 -10.24 21.71 9.25
CA ASP A 7 -9.64 20.46 9.74
C ASP A 7 -10.02 19.27 8.84
N LEU A 8 -9.91 19.47 7.52
CA LEU A 8 -9.88 18.32 6.61
C LEU A 8 -8.47 17.73 6.72
N PRO A 9 -8.31 16.45 7.08
CA PRO A 9 -6.99 15.83 7.16
C PRO A 9 -6.30 16.03 5.82
N GLN A 10 -5.22 16.82 5.84
CA GLN A 10 -4.47 17.16 4.65
C GLN A 10 -4.04 15.84 4.00
N LYS A 11 -4.48 15.58 2.76
CA LYS A 11 -4.19 14.31 2.07
C LYS A 11 -2.68 14.22 1.83
N VAL A 12 -1.98 13.52 2.72
CA VAL A 12 -0.54 13.30 2.63
C VAL A 12 -0.29 12.26 1.55
N ASN A 13 0.34 12.65 0.44
CA ASN A 13 0.86 11.72 -0.55
C ASN A 13 2.36 11.57 -0.33
N ARG A 14 2.81 10.34 -0.05
CA ARG A 14 4.24 10.01 0.00
C ARG A 14 4.54 8.95 -1.06
N SER A 15 5.69 9.07 -1.70
CA SER A 15 6.16 8.11 -2.69
C SER A 15 7.35 7.36 -2.11
N LEU A 16 7.34 6.03 -2.22
CA LEU A 16 8.43 5.17 -1.79
C LEU A 16 8.95 4.39 -2.99
N ALA A 17 10.27 4.39 -3.17
CA ALA A 17 10.88 3.51 -4.15
C ALA A 17 10.83 2.06 -3.64
N CYS A 18 10.45 1.12 -4.50
CA CYS A 18 10.39 -0.29 -4.16
C CYS A 18 10.87 -1.17 -5.32
N GLN A 19 11.29 -2.38 -4.98
CA GLN A 19 11.55 -3.47 -5.90
C GLN A 19 10.51 -4.56 -5.68
N VAL A 20 10.09 -5.23 -6.76
CA VAL A 20 9.07 -6.28 -6.70
C VAL A 20 9.73 -7.63 -6.93
N SER A 21 9.46 -8.61 -6.07
CA SER A 21 9.89 -9.99 -6.22
C SER A 21 8.68 -10.93 -6.30
N SER A 22 8.72 -11.93 -7.18
CA SER A 22 7.71 -12.99 -7.21
C SER A 22 8.10 -14.18 -6.34
N GLN A 23 7.14 -15.06 -6.05
CA GLN A 23 7.46 -16.34 -5.42
C GLN A 23 8.29 -17.24 -6.37
N PRO A 24 9.16 -18.11 -5.81
CA PRO A 24 9.89 -19.09 -6.60
C PRO A 24 8.94 -19.93 -7.45
N GLY A 25 9.20 -20.01 -8.75
CA GLY A 25 8.34 -20.75 -9.70
C GLY A 25 7.20 -19.94 -10.32
N GLU A 26 6.97 -18.69 -9.89
CA GLU A 26 6.03 -17.78 -10.53
C GLU A 26 6.74 -16.78 -11.46
N THR A 27 6.31 -16.73 -12.72
CA THR A 27 6.73 -15.69 -13.67
C THR A 27 5.86 -14.45 -13.50
N LEU A 28 6.45 -13.36 -13.01
CA LEU A 28 5.80 -12.06 -12.90
C LEU A 28 6.32 -11.12 -14.00
N GLN A 29 5.43 -10.61 -14.85
CA GLN A 29 5.75 -9.62 -15.88
C GLN A 29 5.79 -8.21 -15.29
N ALA A 30 6.63 -8.00 -14.27
CA ALA A 30 6.77 -6.70 -13.58
C ALA A 30 7.37 -5.62 -14.50
N ASP A 31 8.05 -6.02 -15.56
CA ASP A 31 8.55 -5.16 -16.64
C ASP A 31 7.43 -4.40 -17.36
N LYS A 32 6.21 -4.96 -17.37
CA LYS A 32 5.03 -4.33 -18.00
C LYS A 32 4.25 -3.42 -17.06
N TRP A 33 4.65 -3.32 -15.80
CA TRP A 33 3.95 -2.49 -14.83
C TRP A 33 4.29 -1.01 -15.02
N PRO A 34 3.39 -0.09 -14.64
CA PRO A 34 3.72 1.33 -14.64
C PRO A 34 4.85 1.60 -13.63
N SER A 35 5.72 2.55 -13.95
CA SER A 35 6.86 2.95 -13.11
C SER A 35 6.47 3.53 -11.75
N LYS A 36 5.21 3.95 -11.60
CA LYS A 36 4.64 4.41 -10.34
C LYS A 36 3.31 3.71 -10.09
N LEU A 37 3.26 2.95 -9.01
CA LEU A 37 2.04 2.37 -8.48
C LEU A 37 1.43 3.33 -7.47
N MET A 38 0.10 3.42 -7.46
CA MET A 38 -0.62 4.17 -6.42
C MET A 38 -1.26 3.18 -5.47
N MET A 39 -0.83 3.24 -4.21
CA MET A 39 -1.40 2.45 -3.13
C MET A 39 -2.47 3.28 -2.42
N GLN A 40 -3.65 2.69 -2.22
CA GLN A 40 -4.73 3.33 -1.48
C GLN A 40 -4.99 2.55 -0.18
N PRO A 41 -4.91 3.20 1.00
CA PRO A 41 -5.24 2.54 2.25
C PRO A 41 -6.75 2.23 2.27
N ILE A 42 -7.06 0.94 2.42
CA ILE A 42 -8.41 0.41 2.53
C ILE A 42 -8.56 -0.20 3.93
N PRO A 43 -9.63 0.13 4.68
CA PRO A 43 -9.92 -0.49 5.96
C PRO A 43 -10.02 -2.02 5.82
N GLN A 44 -9.33 -2.78 6.67
CA GLN A 44 -9.34 -4.24 6.61
C GLN A 44 -10.75 -4.85 6.65
N GLN A 45 -11.72 -4.20 7.29
CA GLN A 45 -13.12 -4.65 7.35
C GLN A 45 -13.77 -4.75 5.96
N LEU A 46 -13.37 -3.89 5.01
CA LEU A 46 -13.86 -3.93 3.64
C LEU A 46 -13.25 -5.06 2.81
N LEU A 47 -12.20 -5.72 3.31
CA LEU A 47 -11.56 -6.84 2.63
C LEU A 47 -12.23 -8.19 2.90
N VAL A 48 -12.99 -8.32 4.00
CA VAL A 48 -13.62 -9.59 4.40
C VAL A 48 -14.49 -10.17 3.27
N PRO A 49 -15.35 -9.39 2.59
CA PRO A 49 -16.15 -9.91 1.47
C PRO A 49 -15.29 -10.26 0.24
N LEU A 50 -14.11 -9.67 0.11
CA LEU A 50 -13.19 -9.89 -1.01
C LEU A 50 -12.30 -11.12 -0.82
N GLY A 51 -12.43 -11.84 0.30
CA GLY A 51 -11.71 -13.07 0.64
C GLY A 51 -11.48 -14.05 -0.52
N PRO A 52 -12.51 -14.41 -1.31
CA PRO A 52 -12.36 -15.31 -2.45
C PRO A 52 -11.43 -14.78 -3.55
N LEU A 53 -11.39 -13.46 -3.78
CA LEU A 53 -10.53 -12.85 -4.79
C LEU A 53 -9.05 -12.98 -4.41
N PHE A 54 -8.73 -12.87 -3.13
CA PHE A 54 -7.36 -13.03 -2.65
C PHE A 54 -6.82 -14.44 -2.84
N ARG A 55 -7.68 -15.47 -2.79
CA ARG A 55 -7.25 -16.88 -3.04
C ARG A 55 -6.77 -17.12 -4.45
N ASN A 56 -7.30 -16.37 -5.41
CA ASN A 56 -6.92 -16.45 -6.82
C ASN A 56 -5.89 -15.39 -7.22
N SER A 57 -5.36 -14.64 -6.24
CA SER A 57 -4.36 -13.60 -6.46
C SER A 57 -2.94 -14.17 -6.39
N ARG A 58 -2.01 -13.53 -7.11
CA ARG A 58 -0.58 -13.83 -7.00
C ARG A 58 0.02 -13.01 -5.88
N THR A 59 0.87 -13.64 -5.07
CA THR A 59 1.57 -12.95 -3.99
C THR A 59 2.91 -12.45 -4.49
N VAL A 60 3.15 -11.15 -4.34
CA VAL A 60 4.42 -10.50 -4.67
C VAL A 60 4.98 -9.82 -3.43
N GLY A 61 6.30 -9.78 -3.32
CA GLY A 61 7.02 -9.06 -2.27
C GLY A 61 7.41 -7.68 -2.75
N PHE A 62 7.10 -6.65 -1.96
CA PHE A 62 7.59 -5.29 -2.15
C PHE A 62 8.76 -5.02 -1.20
N HIS A 63 9.92 -4.70 -1.76
CA HIS A 63 11.13 -4.36 -1.02
C HIS A 63 11.36 -2.85 -1.14
N PHE A 64 11.01 -2.10 -0.09
CA PHE A 64 11.18 -0.65 -0.09
C PHE A 64 12.64 -0.26 0.10
N SER A 65 13.10 0.77 -0.62
CA SER A 65 14.44 1.30 -0.43
C SER A 65 14.53 2.12 0.86
N ASN A 66 15.72 2.15 1.47
CA ASN A 66 15.94 2.83 2.75
C ASN A 66 16.11 4.35 2.62
N ASN A 67 15.89 4.92 1.43
CA ASN A 67 16.25 6.31 1.10
C ASN A 67 15.35 7.36 1.77
N ASP A 68 14.13 6.99 2.15
CA ASP A 68 13.18 7.88 2.84
C ASP A 68 12.56 7.15 4.06
N GLN A 69 13.28 7.24 5.18
CA GLN A 69 12.90 6.59 6.44
C GLN A 69 11.60 7.15 7.05
N ASP A 70 11.32 8.44 6.84
CA ASP A 70 10.14 9.07 7.42
C ASP A 70 8.87 8.67 6.65
N ALA A 71 8.97 8.52 5.33
CA ALA A 71 7.90 7.94 4.51
C ALA A 71 7.66 6.47 4.86
N LEU A 72 8.72 5.67 5.04
CA LEU A 72 8.60 4.25 5.38
C LEU A 72 7.98 4.04 6.78
N ARG A 73 8.42 4.81 7.79
CA ARG A 73 7.82 4.79 9.14
C ARG A 73 6.35 5.19 9.13
N ALA A 74 5.96 6.15 8.28
CA ALA A 74 4.57 6.52 8.15
C ALA A 74 3.73 5.43 7.47
N LEU A 75 4.27 4.74 6.45
CA LEU A 75 3.62 3.59 5.84
C LEU A 75 3.36 2.49 6.88
N TYR A 76 4.37 2.12 7.67
CA TYR A 76 4.20 1.11 8.71
C TYR A 76 3.16 1.50 9.75
N ARG A 77 3.14 2.77 10.18
CA ARG A 77 2.11 3.27 11.11
C ARG A 77 0.70 3.15 10.55
N VAL A 78 0.50 3.41 9.26
CA VAL A 78 -0.81 3.23 8.60
C VAL A 78 -1.20 1.76 8.60
N MET A 79 -0.25 0.86 8.31
CA MET A 79 -0.50 -0.59 8.30
C MET A 79 -0.81 -1.15 9.70
N GLU A 80 -0.09 -0.71 10.72
CA GLU A 80 -0.36 -1.05 12.13
C GLU A 80 -1.74 -0.56 12.60
N GLY A 81 -2.24 0.53 12.02
CA GLY A 81 -3.57 1.06 12.29
C GLY A 81 -4.75 0.24 11.71
N GLY A 82 -4.50 -0.96 11.17
CA GLY A 82 -5.54 -1.82 10.60
C GLY A 82 -5.96 -1.44 9.18
N PHE A 83 -5.15 -0.62 8.49
CA PHE A 83 -5.31 -0.36 7.06
C PHE A 83 -4.38 -1.27 6.27
N VAL A 84 -4.83 -1.65 5.10
CA VAL A 84 -4.08 -2.43 4.14
C VAL A 84 -4.19 -1.73 2.80
N SER A 85 -3.11 -1.71 2.05
CA SER A 85 -3.14 -1.12 0.71
C SER A 85 -3.23 -2.25 -0.31
N ILE A 86 -4.17 -2.11 -1.24
CA ILE A 86 -4.31 -2.98 -2.43
C ILE A 86 -3.74 -2.21 -3.62
#